data_AF-A0A6J4QR83-F1
#
_entry.id   AF-A0A6J4QR83-F1
#
_cell.length_a   1.000
_cell.length_b   1.000
_cell.length_c   1.000
_cell.angle_alpha   90.00
_cell.angle_beta   90.00
_cell.angle_gamma   90.00
#
_symmetry.space_group_name_H-M   'P 1'
#
loop_
_entity.id
_entity.type
_entity.pdbx_description
1 polymer ?
#
loop_
_entity_poly.entity_id
_entity_poly.type
_entity_poly.pdbx_seq_one_letter_code
_entity_poly.pdbx_strand_id
1 'polypeptide(L)' 'MGKPAEAILRLSEEIVAGLIVGNQGIGSRFSRMRHFLMGSVSESVVRYARCSVMVARKDLYDRPTA' A
#
# COMPACT_ATOMS: atom_id res chain seq x y z
N MET A 1 -7.13 1.84 -19.83
CA MET A 1 -7.09 1.76 -18.36
C MET A 1 -5.88 0.93 -17.97
N GLY A 2 -4.97 1.46 -17.14
CA GLY A 2 -3.70 0.80 -16.81
C GLY A 2 -3.82 -0.25 -15.69
N LYS A 3 -2.73 -1.00 -15.45
CA LYS A 3 -2.60 -1.94 -14.32
C LYS A 3 -1.53 -1.42 -13.34
N PRO A 4 -1.89 -0.57 -12.36
CA PRO A 4 -0.93 0.14 -11.51
C PRO A 4 0.04 -0.79 -10.78
N ALA A 5 -0.45 -1.90 -10.22
CA ALA A 5 0.38 -2.85 -9.50
C ALA A 5 1.50 -3.44 -10.38
N GLU A 6 1.18 -3.85 -11.62
CA GLU A 6 2.19 -4.38 -12.54
C GLU A 6 3.22 -3.32 -12.94
N ALA A 7 2.79 -2.07 -13.13
CA ALA A 7 3.70 -0.97 -13.46
C ALA A 7 4.65 -0.65 -12.31
N ILE A 8 4.15 -0.63 -11.07
CA ILE A 8 4.97 -0.41 -9.87
C ILE A 8 6.01 -1.52 -9.72
N LEU A 9 5.59 -2.79 -9.88
CA LEU A 9 6.49 -3.94 -9.75
C LEU A 9 7.59 -3.92 -10.80
N ARG A 10 7.23 -3.72 -12.08
CA ARG A 10 8.21 -3.61 -13.17
C ARG A 10 9.21 -2.49 -12.91
N LEU A 11 8.73 -1.28 -12.60
CA LEU A 11 9.60 -0.14 -12.33
C LEU A 11 10.53 -0.40 -11.14
N SER A 12 10.03 -1.06 -10.08
CA SER A 12 10.85 -1.37 -8.91
C SER A 12 12.03 -2.30 -9.21
N GLU A 13 11.86 -3.23 -10.17
CA GLU A 13 12.95 -4.08 -10.66
C GLU A 13 13.90 -3.29 -11.57
N GLU A 14 13.36 -2.50 -12.49
CA GLU A 14 14.14 -1.69 -13.43
C GLU A 14 15.10 -0.71 -12.73
N ILE A 15 14.66 -0.10 -11.63
CA ILE A 15 15.47 0.86 -10.87
C ILE A 15 16.21 0.24 -9.69
N VAL A 16 16.09 -1.07 -9.48
CA VAL A 16 16.67 -1.78 -8.32
C VAL A 16 16.26 -1.11 -7.00
N ALA A 17 14.95 -0.86 -6.84
CA ALA A 17 14.44 -0.19 -5.66
C ALA A 17 14.70 -1.01 -4.39
N GLY A 18 15.25 -0.38 -3.34
CA GLY A 18 15.39 -1.00 -2.03
C GLY A 18 14.10 -1.01 -1.21
N LEU A 19 13.19 -0.07 -1.49
CA LEU A 19 11.95 0.12 -0.74
C LEU A 19 10.84 0.73 -1.62
N ILE A 20 9.64 0.18 -1.53
CA ILE A 20 8.40 0.78 -2.06
C ILE A 20 7.57 1.32 -0.89
N VAL A 21 7.10 2.56 -1.00
CA VAL A 21 6.20 3.17 -0.01
C VAL A 21 4.83 3.44 -0.63
N GLY A 22 3.80 2.87 -0.03
CA GLY A 22 2.41 3.04 -0.44
C GLY A 22 1.49 3.41 0.71
N ASN A 23 0.25 3.78 0.40
CA ASN A 23 -0.81 4.01 1.38
C ASN A 23 -1.78 2.81 1.38
N GLN A 24 -2.45 2.54 2.50
CA GLN A 24 -3.49 1.50 2.60
C GLN A 24 -4.68 1.75 1.64
N GLY A 25 -4.94 3.01 1.25
CA GLY A 25 -6.11 3.42 0.46
C GLY A 25 -7.34 3.73 1.32
N ILE A 26 -8.33 4.43 0.76
CA ILE A 26 -9.54 4.87 1.47
C ILE A 26 -10.71 3.94 1.12
N GLY A 27 -10.85 2.83 1.85
CA GLY A 27 -12.06 2.02 1.81
C GLY A 27 -13.17 2.67 2.65
N SER A 28 -13.94 3.59 2.07
CA SER A 28 -15.00 4.35 2.76
C SER A 28 -16.27 3.54 3.13
N ARG A 29 -16.25 2.20 3.07
CA ARG A 29 -17.47 1.38 3.23
C ARG A 29 -17.55 0.49 4.47
N PHE A 30 -16.47 0.26 5.22
CA PHE A 30 -16.50 -0.63 6.40
C PHE A 30 -15.62 -0.12 7.53
N SER A 31 -16.19 0.75 8.38
CA SER A 31 -15.50 1.40 9.51
C SER A 31 -14.91 0.41 10.54
N ARG A 32 -15.50 -0.79 10.69
CA ARG A 32 -15.10 -1.78 11.72
C ARG A 32 -13.98 -2.76 11.32
N MET A 33 -13.54 -2.79 10.06
CA MET A 33 -12.52 -3.73 9.57
C MET A 33 -11.29 -3.04 8.96
N ARG A 34 -11.14 -1.72 9.14
CA ARG A 34 -10.06 -0.92 8.53
C ARG A 34 -8.67 -1.46 8.83
N HIS A 35 -8.46 -2.07 10.00
CA HIS A 35 -7.19 -2.66 10.40
C HIS A 35 -6.76 -3.86 9.54
N PHE A 36 -7.69 -4.54 8.88
CA PHE A 36 -7.45 -5.75 8.09
C PHE A 36 -7.54 -5.51 6.57
N LEU A 37 -7.91 -4.30 6.13
CA LEU A 37 -8.16 -4.00 4.73
C LEU A 37 -7.01 -3.20 4.12
N MET A 38 -6.34 -3.81 3.13
CA MET A 38 -5.39 -3.14 2.24
C MET A 38 -6.07 -2.87 0.90
N GLY A 39 -5.77 -1.74 0.26
CA GLY A 39 -6.22 -1.47 -1.10
C GLY A 39 -5.63 -2.47 -2.09
N SER A 40 -6.37 -2.78 -3.16
CA SER A 40 -6.01 -3.84 -4.13
C SER A 40 -4.63 -3.69 -4.75
N VAL A 41 -4.19 -2.44 -5.00
CA VAL A 41 -2.83 -2.16 -5.49
C VAL A 41 -1.79 -2.46 -4.42
N SER A 42 -1.97 -1.95 -3.21
CA SER A 42 -1.04 -2.15 -2.10
C SER A 42 -0.96 -3.62 -1.69
N GLU A 43 -2.07 -4.36 -1.73
CA GLU A 43 -2.09 -5.82 -1.52
C GLU A 43 -1.25 -6.54 -2.58
N SER A 44 -1.47 -6.22 -3.86
CA SER A 44 -0.72 -6.83 -4.95
C SER A 44 0.77 -6.54 -4.85
N VAL A 45 1.15 -5.28 -4.57
CA VAL A 45 2.55 -4.88 -4.44
C VAL A 45 3.22 -5.58 -3.26
N VAL A 46 2.58 -5.63 -2.09
CA VAL A 46 3.14 -6.35 -0.92
C VAL A 46 3.32 -7.84 -1.21
N ARG A 47 2.43 -8.46 -1.98
CA ARG A 47 2.51 -9.90 -2.30
C ARG A 47 3.63 -10.23 -3.30
N TYR A 48 3.93 -9.32 -4.24
CA TYR A 48 4.77 -9.65 -5.41
C TYR A 48 6.06 -8.84 -5.53
N ALA A 49 6.27 -7.80 -4.72
CA ALA A 49 7.51 -7.02 -4.77
C ALA A 49 8.72 -7.87 -4.35
N ARG A 50 9.85 -7.66 -5.03
CA ARG A 50 11.13 -8.30 -4.71
C ARG A 50 12.01 -7.47 -3.77
N CYS A 51 11.46 -6.39 -3.24
CA CYS A 51 12.10 -5.46 -2.34
C CYS A 51 11.19 -5.18 -1.14
N SER A 52 11.71 -4.45 -0.16
CA SER A 52 10.94 -4.10 1.03
C SER A 52 9.72 -3.24 0.65
N VAL A 53 8.59 -3.44 1.34
CA VAL A 53 7.38 -2.64 1.12
C VAL A 53 6.87 -2.08 2.45
N MET A 54 6.64 -0.77 2.49
CA MET A 54 6.04 -0.08 3.62
C MET A 54 4.68 0.48 3.22
N VAL A 55 3.64 0.09 3.97
CA VAL A 55 2.28 0.58 3.78
C VAL A 55 1.89 1.50 4.93
N ALA A 56 1.81 2.79 4.66
CA ALA A 56 1.37 3.79 5.62
C ALA A 56 -0.14 3.67 5.87
N ARG A 57 -0.54 3.75 7.15
CA ARG A 57 -1.94 3.73 7.58
C ARG A 57 -2.34 5.02 8.26
N LYS A 58 -3.36 5.72 7.76
CA LYS A 58 -3.78 7.03 8.29
C LYS A 58 -4.45 6.91 9.67
N ASP A 59 -5.22 5.85 9.90
CA ASP A 59 -5.97 5.61 11.15
C ASP A 59 -5.10 5.25 12.34
N LEU A 60 -3.82 4.91 12.13
CA LEU A 60 -2.87 4.77 13.22
C LEU A 60 -2.13 6.06 13.57
N TYR A 61 -2.27 7.10 12.73
CA TYR A 61 -1.66 8.41 12.96
C TYR A 61 -2.66 9.47 13.40
N ASP A 62 -3.95 9.13 13.59
CA ASP A 62 -4.82 9.91 14.46
C ASP A 62 -4.28 9.76 15.90
N ARG A 63 -3.25 10.55 16.22
CA ARG A 63 -2.93 10.86 17.61
C ARG A 63 -4.25 11.32 18.26
N PRO A 64 -4.60 10.85 19.47
CA PRO A 64 -5.63 11.54 20.23
C PRO A 64 -5.21 13.01 20.29
N THR A 65 -6.04 13.90 19.72
CA THR A 65 -5.92 15.33 19.94
C THR A 65 -6.07 15.51 21.44
N ALA A 66 -4.97 15.91 22.09
CA ALA A 66 -5.03 16.44 23.44
C ALA A 66 -6.01 17.62 23.51
#